data_AF-A0A9P7ERA4-F1
#
_entry.id   AF-A0A9P7ERA4-F1
#
_cell.length_a   1.000
_cell.length_b   1.000
_cell.length_c   1.000
_cell.angle_alpha   90.00
_cell.angle_beta   90.00
_cell.angle_gamma   90.00
#
_symmetry.space_group_name_H-M   'P 1'
#
loop_
_entity.id
_entity.type
_entity.pdbx_description
1 polymer ?
#
loop_
_entity_poly.entity_id
_entity_poly.type
_entity_poly.pdbx_seq_one_letter_code
_entity_poly.pdbx_strand_id
1 'polypeptide(L)'
;MVRYSDALHIQETGINPRHEQSLLEQFPPVGQLMLEQPTVVLDKFGLIVLWYLPGAINETIQENDMMAATKMMSNHLCKSISRTAAKKEKWRTHESNFRTSEHGLTLGCINLSPGWFLQGHPAPKFHPEISATLKQDGSTICQAIRWPAVLAATALRVMHGSLYWSSLTTQLGLGLWADNNQFKDMGTCLRQWVSSFTVLAVMCNHCSPLHRDSQSLAQWFDIITSIGDYGPVQMKLPNIGIEITYNSGVMVGTSGRIVRHGVNRVNGDRVSWVWYMRDDVHKFVNVPRGDYSKYKSIIADAFCCS
;
A
#
# COMPACT_ATOMS: atom_id res chain seq x y z
N MET A 1 -0.84 25.18 -17.07
CA MET A 1 -0.49 23.78 -17.39
C MET A 1 -1.25 22.89 -16.43
N VAL A 2 -2.11 22.00 -16.91
CA VAL A 2 -2.93 21.10 -16.07
C VAL A 2 -2.03 19.99 -15.51
N ARG A 3 -2.14 19.64 -14.22
CA ARG A 3 -1.43 18.48 -13.66
C ARG A 3 -2.21 17.21 -13.95
N TYR A 4 -1.50 16.09 -14.09
CA TYR A 4 -2.13 14.78 -14.32
C TYR A 4 -3.21 14.46 -13.27
N SER A 5 -2.92 14.76 -12.00
CA SER A 5 -3.85 14.55 -10.89
C SER A 5 -5.18 15.29 -11.03
N ASP A 6 -5.15 16.46 -11.66
CA ASP A 6 -6.33 17.34 -11.80
C ASP A 6 -7.26 16.84 -12.92
N ALA A 7 -6.73 16.03 -13.84
CA ALA A 7 -7.49 15.37 -14.90
C ALA A 7 -8.20 14.09 -14.43
N LEU A 8 -7.89 13.58 -13.22
CA LEU A 8 -8.49 12.36 -12.69
C LEU A 8 -9.81 12.67 -11.96
N HIS A 9 -10.89 12.00 -12.34
CA HIS A 9 -12.14 12.03 -11.58
C HIS A 9 -11.91 11.53 -10.14
N ILE A 10 -12.60 12.08 -9.12
CA ILE A 10 -12.35 11.77 -7.70
C ILE A 10 -12.43 10.27 -7.36
N GLN A 11 -13.20 9.49 -8.11
CA GLN A 11 -13.31 8.03 -7.99
C GLN A 11 -12.65 7.27 -9.15
N GLU A 12 -11.68 7.87 -9.85
CA GLU A 12 -10.99 7.22 -10.97
C GLU A 12 -10.33 5.91 -10.53
N THR A 13 -10.70 4.82 -11.20
CA THR A 13 -10.30 3.44 -10.87
C THR A 13 -9.30 2.87 -11.87
N GLY A 14 -9.10 3.52 -13.02
CA GLY A 14 -8.17 3.07 -14.05
C GLY A 14 -8.64 1.85 -14.84
N ILE A 15 -9.93 1.52 -14.79
CA ILE A 15 -10.47 0.33 -15.48
C ILE A 15 -11.16 0.64 -16.81
N ASN A 16 -11.46 1.92 -17.11
CA ASN A 16 -12.12 2.32 -18.35
C ASN A 16 -11.08 2.56 -19.47
N PRO A 17 -10.95 1.66 -20.46
CA PRO A 17 -9.86 1.75 -21.43
C PRO A 17 -9.93 3.01 -22.31
N ARG A 18 -11.13 3.48 -22.65
CA ARG A 18 -11.29 4.70 -23.47
C ARG A 18 -10.83 5.94 -22.72
N HIS A 19 -11.13 6.01 -21.42
CA HIS A 19 -10.68 7.11 -20.59
C HIS A 19 -9.15 7.07 -20.38
N GLU A 20 -8.59 5.88 -20.13
CA GLU A 20 -7.13 5.71 -20.03
C GLU A 20 -6.41 6.11 -21.31
N GLN A 21 -6.97 5.77 -22.47
CA GLN A 21 -6.41 6.16 -23.77
C GLN A 21 -6.42 7.69 -23.94
N SER A 22 -7.52 8.35 -23.58
CA SER A 22 -7.61 9.82 -23.60
C SER A 22 -6.59 10.48 -22.64
N LEU A 23 -6.36 9.90 -21.46
CA LEU A 23 -5.33 10.38 -20.54
C LEU A 23 -3.92 10.22 -21.12
N LEU A 24 -3.64 9.12 -21.82
CA LEU A 24 -2.34 8.89 -22.49
C LEU A 24 -2.10 9.87 -23.64
N GLU A 25 -3.13 10.22 -24.40
CA GLU A 25 -3.05 11.23 -25.46
C GLU A 25 -2.77 12.63 -24.89
N GLN A 26 -3.37 12.96 -23.75
CA GLN A 26 -3.16 14.24 -23.07
C GLN A 26 -1.83 14.30 -22.32
N PHE A 27 -1.37 13.18 -21.76
CA PHE A 27 -0.18 13.07 -20.94
C PHE A 27 0.67 11.87 -21.39
N PRO A 28 1.32 11.95 -22.57
CA PRO A 28 2.07 10.84 -23.10
C PRO A 28 3.31 10.55 -22.24
N PRO A 29 3.61 9.27 -21.97
CA PRO A 29 4.87 8.91 -21.31
C PRO A 29 6.06 9.21 -22.25
N VAL A 30 7.23 9.43 -21.66
CA VAL A 30 8.46 9.77 -22.41
C VAL A 30 8.95 8.60 -23.27
N GLY A 31 8.57 7.38 -22.90
CA GLY A 31 8.88 6.15 -23.63
C GLY A 31 8.45 4.93 -22.83
N GLN A 32 8.81 3.74 -23.30
CA GLN A 32 8.63 2.51 -22.56
C GLN A 32 9.97 2.11 -21.93
N LEU A 33 10.01 2.04 -20.59
CA LEU A 33 11.21 1.74 -19.81
C LEU A 33 10.99 0.50 -18.96
N MET A 34 11.99 -0.37 -18.94
CA MET A 34 12.08 -1.48 -18.00
C MET A 34 13.12 -1.13 -16.93
N LEU A 35 12.71 -1.08 -15.66
CA LEU A 35 13.61 -0.77 -14.55
C LEU A 35 14.06 -2.05 -13.84
N GLU A 36 15.38 -2.23 -13.77
CA GLU A 36 16.00 -3.39 -13.12
C GLU A 36 16.88 -2.98 -11.92
N GLN A 37 17.28 -1.71 -11.85
CA GLN A 37 18.16 -1.17 -10.81
C GLN A 37 17.41 -0.16 -9.91
N PRO A 38 17.89 0.09 -8.68
CA PRO A 38 17.30 1.10 -7.80
C PRO A 38 17.12 2.44 -8.51
N THR A 39 15.90 2.96 -8.54
CA THR A 39 15.52 4.12 -9.36
C THR A 39 14.50 4.99 -8.64
N VAL A 40 14.66 6.31 -8.77
CA VAL A 40 13.65 7.31 -8.39
C VAL A 40 13.16 8.02 -9.65
N VAL A 41 11.86 8.06 -9.86
CA VAL A 41 11.24 8.73 -11.02
C VAL A 41 10.59 10.02 -10.55
N LEU A 42 10.92 11.11 -11.24
CA LEU A 42 10.38 12.42 -10.98
C LEU A 42 9.48 12.87 -12.14
N ASP A 43 8.47 13.66 -11.84
CA ASP A 43 7.75 14.41 -12.87
C ASP A 43 8.52 15.67 -13.30
N LYS A 44 7.99 16.38 -14.30
CA LYS A 44 8.59 17.63 -14.81
C LYS A 44 8.63 18.78 -13.80
N PHE A 45 7.95 18.66 -12.67
CA PHE A 45 7.95 19.64 -11.58
C PHE A 45 8.87 19.22 -10.42
N GLY A 46 9.63 18.14 -10.57
CA GLY A 46 10.52 17.60 -9.53
C GLY A 46 9.79 16.89 -8.40
N LEU A 47 8.51 16.54 -8.59
CA LEU A 47 7.77 15.71 -7.64
C LEU A 47 8.14 14.26 -7.85
N ILE A 48 8.38 13.53 -6.78
CA ILE A 48 8.69 12.11 -6.88
C ILE A 48 7.39 11.34 -7.13
N VAL A 49 7.40 10.48 -8.16
CA VAL A 49 6.24 9.66 -8.57
C VAL A 49 6.46 8.19 -8.20
N LEU A 50 7.70 7.72 -8.23
CA LEU A 50 8.07 6.34 -7.98
C LEU A 50 9.43 6.26 -7.27
N TRP A 51 9.47 5.47 -6.20
CA TRP A 51 10.68 4.83 -5.69
C TRP A 51 10.61 3.35 -6.06
N TYR A 52 11.65 2.85 -6.72
CA TYR A 52 11.81 1.43 -7.02
C TYR A 52 13.11 0.95 -6.41
N LEU A 53 13.02 0.01 -5.46
CA LEU A 53 14.14 -0.54 -4.72
C LEU A 53 14.12 -2.08 -4.82
N PRO A 54 14.76 -2.66 -5.86
CA PRO A 54 14.90 -4.11 -5.96
C PRO A 54 15.79 -4.65 -4.83
N GLY A 55 15.39 -5.78 -4.24
CA GLY A 55 16.16 -6.42 -3.16
C GLY A 55 16.28 -5.60 -1.87
N ALA A 56 15.40 -4.61 -1.66
CA ALA A 56 15.39 -3.76 -0.47
C ALA A 56 15.13 -4.53 0.84
N ILE A 57 14.47 -5.69 0.73
CA ILE A 57 14.17 -6.56 1.86
C ILE A 57 15.06 -7.79 1.76
N ASN A 58 16.00 -7.95 2.70
CA ASN A 58 16.87 -9.11 2.73
C ASN A 58 16.09 -10.40 3.06
N GLU A 59 16.64 -11.55 2.66
CA GLU A 59 16.00 -12.87 2.82
C GLU A 59 15.62 -13.19 4.27
N THR A 60 16.44 -12.78 5.23
CA THR A 60 16.15 -13.00 6.66
C THR A 60 14.86 -12.32 7.09
N ILE A 61 14.64 -11.05 6.71
CA ILE A 61 13.40 -10.32 7.01
C ILE A 61 12.22 -10.89 6.22
N GLN A 62 12.46 -11.30 4.97
CA GLN A 62 11.43 -11.94 4.15
C GLN A 62 10.89 -13.20 4.83
N GLU A 63 11.77 -14.08 5.32
CA GLU A 63 11.38 -15.36 5.92
C GLU A 63 10.95 -15.24 7.39
N ASN A 64 11.81 -14.68 8.23
CA ASN A 64 11.62 -14.73 9.69
C ASN A 64 10.54 -13.76 10.19
N ASP A 65 10.29 -12.68 9.45
CA ASP A 65 9.33 -11.67 9.87
C ASP A 65 8.09 -11.69 8.98
N MET A 66 8.25 -11.43 7.68
CA MET A 66 7.11 -11.24 6.78
C MET A 66 6.40 -12.56 6.45
N MET A 67 7.12 -13.61 6.07
CA MET A 67 6.53 -14.91 5.77
C MET A 67 5.99 -15.59 7.04
N ALA A 68 6.73 -15.51 8.16
CA ALA A 68 6.26 -16.01 9.45
C ALA A 68 4.95 -15.34 9.90
N ALA A 69 4.87 -14.00 9.85
CA ALA A 69 3.65 -13.28 10.15
C ALA A 69 2.50 -13.64 9.19
N THR A 70 2.81 -13.82 7.90
CA THR A 70 1.81 -14.25 6.90
C THR A 70 1.24 -15.63 7.25
N LYS A 71 2.09 -16.60 7.58
CA LYS A 71 1.69 -17.96 7.98
C LYS A 71 0.80 -17.93 9.23
N MET A 72 1.10 -17.08 10.20
CA MET A 72 0.27 -16.89 11.39
C MET A 72 -1.14 -16.37 11.04
N MET A 73 -1.28 -15.58 9.98
CA MET A 73 -2.57 -15.03 9.51
C MET A 73 -3.36 -15.98 8.59
N SER A 74 -2.93 -17.22 8.40
CA SER A 74 -3.55 -18.19 7.48
C SER A 74 -5.06 -18.37 7.69
N ASN A 75 -5.51 -18.44 8.95
CA ASN A 75 -6.93 -18.61 9.26
C ASN A 75 -7.80 -17.42 8.82
N HIS A 76 -7.22 -16.22 8.73
CA HIS A 76 -7.91 -15.03 8.24
C HIS A 76 -7.83 -14.95 6.72
N LEU A 77 -6.68 -15.29 6.15
CA LEU A 77 -6.45 -15.31 4.71
C LEU A 77 -7.41 -16.28 4.02
N CYS A 78 -7.53 -17.52 4.48
CA CYS A 78 -8.38 -18.52 3.81
C CYS A 78 -9.87 -18.13 3.79
N LYS A 79 -10.35 -17.43 4.83
CA LYS A 79 -11.74 -16.95 4.94
C LYS A 79 -12.04 -15.73 4.07
N SER A 80 -11.01 -15.06 3.55
CA SER A 80 -11.19 -13.85 2.74
C SER A 80 -11.68 -14.11 1.32
N ILE A 81 -11.53 -15.35 0.82
CA ILE A 81 -11.85 -15.67 -0.58
C ILE A 81 -13.35 -15.86 -0.76
N SER A 82 -13.92 -15.10 -1.69
CA SER A 82 -15.31 -15.19 -2.13
C SER A 82 -15.41 -16.06 -3.39
N ARG A 83 -16.25 -17.09 -3.32
CA ARG A 83 -16.68 -17.93 -4.47
C ARG A 83 -18.02 -17.50 -5.08
N THR A 84 -18.59 -16.39 -4.60
CA THR A 84 -19.83 -15.84 -5.16
C THR A 84 -19.54 -15.08 -6.45
N ALA A 85 -20.50 -15.10 -7.39
CA ALA A 85 -20.38 -14.44 -8.70
C ALA A 85 -19.79 -13.03 -8.59
N ALA A 86 -18.76 -12.75 -9.38
CA ALA A 86 -17.99 -11.51 -9.36
C ALA A 86 -18.87 -10.27 -9.54
N LYS A 87 -19.24 -9.61 -8.45
CA LYS A 87 -19.57 -8.18 -8.51
C LYS A 87 -18.26 -7.42 -8.76
N LYS A 88 -18.29 -6.38 -9.61
CA LYS A 88 -17.12 -5.51 -9.88
C LYS A 88 -16.40 -5.03 -8.62
N GLU A 89 -17.12 -4.88 -7.51
CA GLU A 89 -16.63 -4.42 -6.21
C GLU A 89 -15.84 -5.47 -5.40
N LYS A 90 -15.86 -6.75 -5.79
CA LYS A 90 -15.25 -7.86 -5.02
C LYS A 90 -13.97 -8.43 -5.63
N TRP A 91 -13.38 -7.76 -6.63
CA TRP A 91 -12.25 -8.32 -7.37
C TRP A 91 -11.08 -8.73 -6.45
N ARG A 92 -10.78 -7.97 -5.39
CA ARG A 92 -9.70 -8.28 -4.42
C ARG A 92 -9.87 -9.61 -3.68
N THR A 93 -11.09 -10.11 -3.61
CA THR A 93 -11.45 -11.32 -2.85
C THR A 93 -12.00 -12.43 -3.75
N HIS A 94 -12.21 -12.16 -5.03
CA HIS A 94 -12.80 -13.15 -5.93
C HIS A 94 -11.78 -14.23 -6.28
N GLU A 95 -12.18 -15.50 -6.20
CA GLU A 95 -11.29 -16.66 -6.41
C GLU A 95 -10.55 -16.63 -7.76
N SER A 96 -11.18 -16.06 -8.79
CA SER A 96 -10.57 -15.92 -10.13
C SER A 96 -9.38 -14.95 -10.18
N ASN A 97 -8.97 -14.34 -9.07
CA ASN A 97 -7.75 -13.55 -8.97
C ASN A 97 -6.69 -14.24 -8.11
N PHE A 98 -6.95 -15.43 -7.59
CA PHE A 98 -5.97 -16.21 -6.84
C PHE A 98 -5.42 -17.34 -7.70
N ARG A 99 -4.13 -17.63 -7.53
CA ARG A 99 -3.50 -18.85 -8.05
C ARG A 99 -3.38 -19.87 -6.92
N THR A 100 -3.55 -21.15 -7.25
CA THR A 100 -3.22 -22.24 -6.32
C THR A 100 -1.76 -22.18 -5.90
N SER A 101 -1.51 -22.49 -4.64
CA SER A 101 -0.15 -22.51 -4.12
C SER A 101 0.64 -23.72 -4.60
N GLU A 102 1.94 -23.52 -4.82
CA GLU A 102 2.89 -24.59 -5.18
C GLU A 102 3.58 -25.19 -3.94
N HIS A 103 3.70 -24.43 -2.84
CA HIS A 103 4.40 -24.84 -1.61
C HIS A 103 3.57 -24.72 -0.32
N GLY A 104 2.23 -24.72 -0.44
CA GLY A 104 1.30 -24.72 0.69
C GLY A 104 1.03 -23.35 1.34
N LEU A 105 1.39 -22.24 0.69
CA LEU A 105 0.97 -20.89 1.09
C LEU A 105 -0.56 -20.77 1.11
N THR A 106 -1.10 -20.30 2.24
CA THR A 106 -2.53 -20.02 2.34
C THR A 106 -2.91 -18.81 1.50
N LEU A 107 -3.86 -19.01 0.59
CA LEU A 107 -4.39 -17.98 -0.30
C LEU A 107 -5.27 -16.99 0.47
N GLY A 108 -5.27 -15.72 0.06
CA GLY A 108 -6.18 -14.73 0.62
C GLY A 108 -5.74 -13.29 0.46
N CYS A 109 -6.66 -12.38 0.79
CA CYS A 109 -6.43 -10.94 0.85
C CYS A 109 -7.12 -10.37 2.09
N ILE A 110 -6.35 -9.88 3.05
CA ILE A 110 -6.87 -9.25 4.27
C ILE A 110 -6.39 -7.81 4.39
N ASN A 111 -7.19 -6.97 5.03
CA ASN A 111 -6.81 -5.61 5.43
C ASN A 111 -6.82 -5.52 6.95
N LEU A 112 -5.74 -4.98 7.49
CA LEU A 112 -5.53 -4.76 8.92
C LEU A 112 -5.47 -3.26 9.15
N SER A 113 -6.29 -2.78 10.07
CA SER A 113 -6.27 -1.38 10.50
C SER A 113 -6.63 -1.27 11.98
N PRO A 114 -5.86 -0.50 12.77
CA PRO A 114 -6.20 -0.24 14.17
C PRO A 114 -7.35 0.76 14.31
N GLY A 115 -7.76 1.42 13.21
CA GLY A 115 -8.83 2.40 13.21
C GLY A 115 -9.08 2.97 11.81
N TRP A 116 -10.10 2.46 11.13
CA TRP A 116 -10.55 2.94 9.83
C TRP A 116 -12.07 2.92 9.71
N PHE A 117 -12.61 3.61 8.70
CA PHE A 117 -14.03 3.50 8.37
C PHE A 117 -14.29 2.21 7.61
N LEU A 118 -15.23 1.41 8.10
CA LEU A 118 -15.66 0.20 7.40
C LEU A 118 -16.36 0.56 6.09
N GLN A 119 -16.26 -0.32 5.09
CA GLN A 119 -16.94 -0.10 3.81
C GLN A 119 -18.44 0.11 4.02
N GLY A 120 -19.00 1.15 3.40
CA GLY A 120 -20.41 1.53 3.57
C GLY A 120 -20.74 2.28 4.87
N HIS A 121 -19.74 2.55 5.72
CA HIS A 121 -19.90 3.22 7.01
C HIS A 121 -19.06 4.51 7.09
N PRO A 122 -19.36 5.54 6.26
CA PRO A 122 -18.56 6.75 6.22
C PRO A 122 -18.88 7.73 7.37
N ALA A 123 -17.94 8.63 7.66
CA ALA A 123 -18.20 9.84 8.45
C ALA A 123 -19.32 10.71 7.83
N PRO A 124 -20.02 11.55 8.63
CA PRO A 124 -19.89 11.70 10.08
C PRO A 124 -20.75 10.69 10.88
N LYS A 125 -21.52 9.83 10.21
CA LYS A 125 -22.48 8.93 10.86
C LYS A 125 -21.78 7.84 11.68
N PHE A 126 -20.61 7.41 11.24
CA PHE A 126 -19.82 6.37 11.88
C PHE A 126 -18.49 6.95 12.37
N HIS A 127 -17.79 6.18 13.19
CA HIS A 127 -16.43 6.47 13.63
C HIS A 127 -15.47 5.39 13.13
N PRO A 128 -14.15 5.64 13.15
CA PRO A 128 -13.18 4.60 12.85
C PRO A 128 -13.27 3.43 13.83
N GLU A 129 -13.07 2.22 13.33
CA GLU A 129 -13.07 0.99 14.11
C GLU A 129 -11.87 0.11 13.78
N ILE A 130 -11.52 -0.79 14.70
CA ILE A 130 -10.53 -1.83 14.46
C ILE A 130 -11.05 -2.80 13.39
N SER A 131 -10.19 -3.17 12.43
CA SER A 131 -10.51 -4.22 11.44
C SER A 131 -10.91 -5.54 12.11
N ALA A 132 -11.80 -6.31 11.47
CA ALA A 132 -12.34 -7.56 12.05
C ALA A 132 -11.25 -8.57 12.42
N THR A 133 -10.17 -8.65 11.63
CA THR A 133 -9.02 -9.51 11.92
C THR A 133 -8.27 -9.06 13.19
N LEU A 134 -8.03 -7.75 13.36
CA LEU A 134 -7.37 -7.24 14.56
C LEU A 134 -8.29 -7.27 15.80
N LYS A 135 -9.62 -7.25 15.63
CA LYS A 135 -10.56 -7.50 16.75
C LYS A 135 -10.39 -8.91 17.33
N GLN A 136 -10.05 -9.90 16.51
CA GLN A 136 -9.86 -11.29 16.94
C GLN A 136 -8.45 -11.54 17.49
N ASP A 137 -7.42 -11.16 16.72
CA ASP A 137 -6.02 -11.55 17.00
C ASP A 137 -5.06 -10.36 17.06
N GLY A 138 -5.57 -9.17 17.40
CA GLY A 138 -4.85 -7.89 17.28
C GLY A 138 -3.48 -7.86 17.93
N SER A 139 -3.36 -8.31 19.17
CA SER A 139 -2.09 -8.28 19.92
C SER A 139 -1.03 -9.15 19.25
N THR A 140 -1.37 -10.39 18.91
CA THR A 140 -0.45 -11.34 18.27
C THR A 140 -0.05 -10.87 16.88
N ILE A 141 -1.00 -10.36 16.09
CA ILE A 141 -0.74 -9.80 14.76
C ILE A 141 0.17 -8.57 14.86
N CYS A 142 -0.13 -7.60 15.72
CA CYS A 142 0.71 -6.41 15.89
C CYS A 142 2.13 -6.76 16.32
N GLN A 143 2.31 -7.79 17.16
CA GLN A 143 3.63 -8.28 17.53
C GLN A 143 4.38 -8.91 16.35
N ALA A 144 3.71 -9.74 15.55
CA ALA A 144 4.33 -10.42 14.41
C ALA A 144 4.70 -9.46 13.27
N ILE A 145 3.91 -8.40 13.03
CA ILE A 145 4.18 -7.43 11.96
C ILE A 145 5.15 -6.33 12.35
N ARG A 146 5.74 -6.37 13.55
CA ARG A 146 6.52 -5.25 14.11
C ARG A 146 7.68 -4.82 13.21
N TRP A 147 8.52 -5.76 12.78
CA TRP A 147 9.66 -5.47 11.92
C TRP A 147 9.26 -4.96 10.54
N PRO A 148 8.32 -5.62 9.82
CA PRO A 148 7.82 -5.12 8.54
C PRO A 148 7.19 -3.73 8.63
N ALA A 149 6.46 -3.45 9.73
CA ALA A 149 5.86 -2.15 9.99
C ALA A 149 6.90 -1.05 10.20
N VAL A 150 7.93 -1.30 11.02
CA VAL A 150 9.03 -0.36 11.25
C VAL A 150 9.80 -0.10 9.96
N LEU A 151 10.07 -1.14 9.17
CA LEU A 151 10.73 -1.01 7.87
C LEU A 151 9.94 -0.13 6.92
N ALA A 152 8.64 -0.38 6.75
CA ALA A 152 7.77 0.41 5.89
C ALA A 152 7.64 1.87 6.37
N ALA A 153 7.46 2.09 7.68
CA ALA A 153 7.38 3.44 8.24
C ALA A 153 8.70 4.22 8.08
N THR A 154 9.85 3.54 8.21
CA THR A 154 11.17 4.15 7.99
C THR A 154 11.39 4.47 6.52
N ALA A 155 11.01 3.58 5.61
CA ALA A 155 11.04 3.85 4.18
C ALA A 155 10.17 5.08 3.84
N LEU A 156 8.95 5.15 4.37
CA LEU A 156 8.08 6.31 4.18
C LEU A 156 8.70 7.60 4.72
N ARG A 157 9.39 7.54 5.86
CA ARG A 157 10.08 8.72 6.43
C ARG A 157 11.09 9.31 5.46
N VAL A 158 11.87 8.46 4.79
CA VAL A 158 12.88 8.85 3.80
C VAL A 158 12.22 9.30 2.50
N MET A 159 11.33 8.48 1.95
CA MET A 159 10.69 8.70 0.65
C MET A 159 9.72 9.87 0.67
N HIS A 160 9.07 10.12 1.81
CA HIS A 160 7.94 11.03 1.91
C HIS A 160 7.74 11.57 3.36
N GLY A 161 8.73 12.31 3.88
CA GLY A 161 8.73 12.79 5.27
C GLY A 161 7.51 13.61 5.74
N SER A 162 6.86 14.39 4.85
CA SER A 162 5.62 15.13 5.20
C SER A 162 4.46 14.19 5.49
N LEU A 163 4.24 13.19 4.62
CA LEU A 163 3.22 12.17 4.80
C LEU A 163 3.46 11.35 6.06
N TYR A 164 4.70 10.92 6.30
CA TYR A 164 5.08 10.23 7.54
C TYR A 164 4.61 10.98 8.78
N TRP A 165 4.94 12.28 8.89
CA TRP A 165 4.56 13.07 10.07
C TRP A 165 3.06 13.28 10.17
N SER A 166 2.38 13.56 9.05
CA SER A 166 0.92 13.70 9.06
C SER A 166 0.26 12.40 9.54
N SER A 167 0.74 11.24 9.09
CA SER A 167 0.14 9.97 9.47
C SER A 167 0.44 9.57 10.90
N LEU A 168 1.67 9.82 11.40
CA LEU A 168 1.99 9.62 12.81
C LEU A 168 1.10 10.50 13.71
N THR A 169 0.90 11.77 13.33
CA THR A 169 0.00 12.68 14.05
C THR A 169 -1.44 12.16 14.01
N THR A 170 -1.89 11.63 12.87
CA THR A 170 -3.20 10.98 12.75
C THR A 170 -3.35 9.81 13.72
N GLN A 171 -2.36 8.91 13.79
CA GLN A 171 -2.39 7.76 14.70
C GLN A 171 -2.44 8.19 16.17
N LEU A 172 -1.65 9.18 16.56
CA LEU A 172 -1.67 9.73 17.93
C LEU A 172 -3.01 10.39 18.25
N GLY A 173 -3.54 11.22 17.35
CA GLY A 173 -4.85 11.84 17.50
C GLY A 173 -5.97 10.81 17.61
N LEU A 174 -5.87 9.73 16.85
CA LEU A 174 -6.83 8.63 16.89
C LEU A 174 -6.77 7.86 18.21
N GLY A 175 -5.56 7.66 18.75
CA GLY A 175 -5.35 7.05 20.07
C GLY A 175 -5.94 7.90 21.20
N LEU A 176 -5.66 9.20 21.19
CA LEU A 176 -6.23 10.15 22.16
C LEU A 176 -7.76 10.18 22.08
N TRP A 177 -8.31 10.20 20.86
CA TRP A 177 -9.75 10.12 20.66
C TRP A 177 -10.34 8.82 21.21
N ALA A 178 -9.70 7.68 20.94
CA ALA A 178 -10.16 6.38 21.42
C ALA A 178 -10.16 6.30 22.94
N ASP A 179 -9.09 6.75 23.60
CA ASP A 179 -8.98 6.77 25.06
C ASP A 179 -10.03 7.70 25.69
N ASN A 180 -10.23 8.92 25.14
CA ASN A 180 -11.24 9.88 25.63
C ASN A 180 -12.68 9.39 25.49
N ASN A 181 -12.95 8.57 24.47
CA ASN A 181 -14.28 8.00 24.22
C ASN A 181 -14.42 6.55 24.72
N GLN A 182 -13.46 6.08 25.54
CA GLN A 182 -13.49 4.76 26.19
C GLN A 182 -13.48 3.55 25.23
N PHE A 183 -12.96 3.71 24.01
CA PHE A 183 -12.70 2.62 23.07
C PHE A 183 -11.41 1.87 23.42
N LYS A 184 -11.41 1.15 24.55
CA LYS A 184 -10.23 0.50 25.14
C LYS A 184 -9.50 -0.45 24.19
N ASP A 185 -10.25 -1.25 23.43
CA ASP A 185 -9.67 -2.21 22.48
C ASP A 185 -8.93 -1.49 21.36
N MET A 186 -9.50 -0.37 20.90
CA MET A 186 -8.91 0.45 19.84
C MET A 186 -7.67 1.17 20.34
N GLY A 187 -7.73 1.78 21.53
CA GLY A 187 -6.55 2.38 22.16
C GLY A 187 -5.43 1.37 22.38
N THR A 188 -5.75 0.14 22.77
CA THR A 188 -4.76 -0.94 22.94
C THR A 188 -4.16 -1.36 21.61
N CYS A 189 -4.98 -1.56 20.59
CA CYS A 189 -4.51 -1.89 19.24
C CYS A 189 -3.61 -0.79 18.67
N LEU A 190 -3.98 0.49 18.83
CA LEU A 190 -3.19 1.64 18.40
C LEU A 190 -1.83 1.72 19.09
N ARG A 191 -1.75 1.42 20.40
CA ARG A 191 -0.47 1.36 21.13
C ARG A 191 0.45 0.23 20.66
N GLN A 192 -0.12 -0.85 20.13
CA GLN A 192 0.64 -1.98 19.60
C GLN A 192 0.96 -1.83 18.10
N TRP A 193 0.24 -0.96 17.39
CA TRP A 193 0.42 -0.69 15.97
C TRP A 193 1.66 0.20 15.74
N VAL A 194 2.79 -0.43 15.45
CA VAL A 194 4.08 0.26 15.30
C VAL A 194 4.30 0.91 13.91
N SER A 195 3.28 0.96 13.05
CA SER A 195 3.37 1.56 11.72
C SER A 195 2.80 2.98 11.70
N SER A 196 3.41 3.87 10.91
CA SER A 196 2.81 5.17 10.63
C SER A 196 1.60 5.06 9.69
N PHE A 197 1.49 4.00 8.88
CA PHE A 197 0.36 3.77 7.98
C PHE A 197 -0.92 3.42 8.73
N THR A 198 -2.08 3.79 8.19
CA THR A 198 -3.38 3.47 8.82
C THR A 198 -3.89 2.09 8.42
N VAL A 199 -3.34 1.47 7.38
CA VAL A 199 -3.75 0.16 6.88
C VAL A 199 -2.55 -0.64 6.38
N LEU A 200 -2.60 -1.96 6.61
CA LEU A 200 -1.78 -2.97 5.94
C LEU A 200 -2.72 -3.92 5.19
N ALA A 201 -2.50 -4.11 3.88
CA ALA A 201 -3.04 -5.25 3.15
C ALA A 201 -2.00 -6.36 3.00
N VAL A 202 -2.40 -7.60 3.24
CA VAL A 202 -1.60 -8.80 2.95
C VAL A 202 -2.33 -9.62 1.90
N MET A 203 -1.65 -9.92 0.80
CA MET A 203 -2.21 -10.55 -0.40
C MET A 203 -1.36 -11.74 -0.82
N CYS A 204 -1.87 -12.95 -0.62
CA CYS A 204 -1.20 -14.21 -0.96
C CYS A 204 -1.71 -14.76 -2.30
N ASN A 205 -0.80 -14.97 -3.25
CA ASN A 205 -1.05 -15.49 -4.61
C ASN A 205 -2.17 -14.79 -5.37
N HIS A 206 -2.44 -13.54 -5.01
CA HIS A 206 -3.43 -12.69 -5.64
C HIS A 206 -2.81 -11.94 -6.82
N CYS A 207 -3.43 -11.98 -8.00
CA CYS A 207 -3.10 -11.09 -9.09
C CYS A 207 -3.83 -9.75 -8.95
N SER A 208 -3.17 -8.68 -9.38
CA SER A 208 -3.72 -7.33 -9.32
C SER A 208 -3.90 -6.82 -10.75
N PRO A 209 -5.12 -6.87 -11.32
CA PRO A 209 -5.41 -6.23 -12.60
C PRO A 209 -5.03 -4.76 -12.59
N LEU A 210 -4.82 -4.17 -13.76
CA LEU A 210 -4.49 -2.75 -13.88
C LEU A 210 -5.60 -1.88 -13.25
N HIS A 211 -5.23 -1.07 -12.25
CA HIS A 211 -6.14 -0.20 -11.53
C HIS A 211 -5.42 1.03 -10.95
N ARG A 212 -6.22 1.94 -10.40
CA ARG A 212 -5.80 3.00 -9.47
C ARG A 212 -6.52 2.83 -8.15
N ASP A 213 -5.87 3.28 -7.08
CA ASP A 213 -6.46 3.35 -5.75
C ASP A 213 -7.28 4.62 -5.59
N SER A 214 -8.56 4.51 -5.97
CA SER A 214 -9.52 5.63 -5.95
C SER A 214 -9.78 6.23 -4.57
N GLN A 215 -9.43 5.51 -3.49
CA GLN A 215 -9.58 5.97 -2.11
C GLN A 215 -8.28 6.56 -1.53
N SER A 216 -7.20 6.62 -2.32
CA SER A 216 -5.95 7.27 -1.94
C SER A 216 -5.91 8.71 -2.47
N LEU A 217 -4.99 9.52 -1.94
CA LEU A 217 -4.74 10.87 -2.43
C LEU A 217 -3.57 10.91 -3.40
N ALA A 218 -3.60 11.86 -4.33
CA ALA A 218 -2.59 11.98 -5.38
C ALA A 218 -1.18 12.23 -4.81
N GLN A 219 -1.09 13.01 -3.74
CA GLN A 219 0.17 13.25 -3.04
C GLN A 219 0.67 12.07 -2.19
N TRP A 220 -0.16 11.08 -1.90
CA TRP A 220 0.17 10.06 -0.90
C TRP A 220 0.85 8.84 -1.53
N PHE A 221 1.83 8.30 -0.81
CA PHE A 221 2.49 7.07 -1.19
C PHE A 221 1.93 5.88 -0.43
N ASP A 222 1.75 4.80 -1.18
CA ASP A 222 1.65 3.45 -0.66
C ASP A 222 3.05 2.83 -0.71
N ILE A 223 3.38 1.98 0.26
CA ILE A 223 4.60 1.17 0.25
C ILE A 223 4.19 -0.26 -0.04
N ILE A 224 4.57 -0.73 -1.21
CA ILE A 224 4.22 -2.03 -1.77
C ILE A 224 5.49 -2.88 -1.75
N THR A 225 5.41 -4.05 -1.13
CA THR A 225 6.51 -5.01 -1.12
C THR A 225 6.01 -6.38 -1.58
N SER A 226 6.94 -7.21 -2.04
CA SER A 226 6.66 -8.56 -2.52
C SER A 226 7.73 -9.52 -2.05
N ILE A 227 7.30 -10.65 -1.49
CA ILE A 227 8.18 -11.71 -0.97
C ILE A 227 7.67 -13.10 -1.38
N GLY A 228 8.50 -14.12 -1.18
CA GLY A 228 8.17 -15.52 -1.39
C GLY A 228 8.93 -16.15 -2.55
N ASP A 229 8.72 -17.45 -2.72
CA ASP A 229 9.36 -18.23 -3.78
C ASP A 229 8.49 -18.23 -5.04
N TYR A 230 8.78 -17.31 -5.95
CA TYR A 230 8.08 -17.20 -7.23
C TYR A 230 9.02 -16.75 -8.34
N GLY A 231 8.69 -17.17 -9.57
CA GLY A 231 9.46 -16.83 -10.75
C GLY A 231 9.41 -15.34 -11.09
N PRO A 232 10.31 -14.85 -11.97
CA PRO A 232 10.37 -13.45 -12.34
C PRO A 232 9.03 -12.90 -12.82
N VAL A 233 8.67 -11.70 -12.37
CA VAL A 233 7.42 -11.02 -12.75
C VAL A 233 7.65 -9.52 -12.90
N GLN A 234 6.83 -8.89 -13.72
CA GLN A 234 6.81 -7.46 -13.93
C GLN A 234 5.59 -6.82 -13.26
N MET A 235 5.81 -5.70 -12.59
CA MET A 235 4.73 -4.76 -12.25
C MET A 235 4.66 -3.70 -13.35
N LYS A 236 3.48 -3.53 -13.93
CA LYS A 236 3.24 -2.60 -15.04
C LYS A 236 2.70 -1.28 -14.53
N LEU A 237 3.28 -0.18 -14.97
CA LEU A 237 2.92 1.21 -14.66
C LEU A 237 2.61 1.98 -15.99
N PRO A 238 1.57 1.58 -16.73
CA PRO A 238 1.38 1.98 -18.13
C PRO A 238 1.24 3.48 -18.35
N ASN A 239 0.62 4.22 -17.42
CA ASN A 239 0.39 5.66 -17.60
C ASN A 239 1.67 6.51 -17.51
N ILE A 240 2.76 5.94 -16.99
CA ILE A 240 4.08 6.57 -16.99
C ILE A 240 5.07 5.83 -17.90
N GLY A 241 4.61 4.81 -18.64
CA GLY A 241 5.44 4.05 -19.58
C GLY A 241 6.52 3.20 -18.91
N ILE A 242 6.30 2.76 -17.66
CA ILE A 242 7.31 2.00 -16.90
C ILE A 242 6.82 0.59 -16.63
N GLU A 243 7.72 -0.37 -16.75
CA GLU A 243 7.61 -1.69 -16.15
C GLU A 243 8.80 -1.88 -15.20
N ILE A 244 8.58 -2.55 -14.07
CA ILE A 244 9.64 -2.82 -13.10
C ILE A 244 9.75 -4.32 -12.86
N THR A 245 10.98 -4.81 -12.69
CA THR A 245 11.21 -6.16 -12.20
C THR A 245 10.72 -6.27 -10.76
N TYR A 246 9.73 -7.12 -10.53
CA TYR A 246 8.96 -7.19 -9.30
C TYR A 246 9.19 -8.52 -8.58
N ASN A 247 10.47 -8.84 -8.38
CA ASN A 247 10.95 -10.08 -7.76
C ASN A 247 10.87 -10.03 -6.24
N SER A 248 11.09 -11.18 -5.59
CA SER A 248 11.10 -11.28 -4.14
C SER A 248 12.10 -10.30 -3.50
N GLY A 249 11.67 -9.64 -2.43
CA GLY A 249 12.44 -8.63 -1.71
C GLY A 249 12.34 -7.22 -2.27
N VAL A 250 11.54 -6.97 -3.32
CA VAL A 250 11.32 -5.63 -3.88
C VAL A 250 10.51 -4.74 -2.93
N MET A 251 10.83 -3.44 -2.93
CA MET A 251 10.02 -2.39 -2.34
C MET A 251 9.74 -1.30 -3.37
N VAL A 252 8.48 -0.85 -3.42
CA VAL A 252 7.98 0.19 -4.32
C VAL A 252 7.24 1.23 -3.50
N GLY A 253 7.64 2.48 -3.62
CA GLY A 253 6.93 3.63 -3.05
C GLY A 253 6.30 4.45 -4.16
N THR A 254 4.98 4.55 -4.22
CA THR A 254 4.30 5.30 -5.28
C THR A 254 2.90 5.72 -4.86
N SER A 255 2.32 6.71 -5.56
CA SER A 255 0.91 7.03 -5.39
C SER A 255 0.04 6.09 -6.23
N GLY A 256 -0.68 5.16 -5.57
CA GLY A 256 -1.67 4.32 -6.25
C GLY A 256 -2.81 5.12 -6.89
N ARG A 257 -2.98 6.39 -6.48
CA ARG A 257 -3.96 7.32 -7.07
C ARG A 257 -3.50 7.93 -8.39
N ILE A 258 -2.20 8.18 -8.56
CA ILE A 258 -1.65 8.75 -9.81
C ILE A 258 -1.25 7.63 -10.77
N VAL A 259 -0.46 6.68 -10.26
CA VAL A 259 0.15 5.62 -11.05
C VAL A 259 -0.82 4.47 -11.18
N ARG A 260 -1.36 4.29 -12.39
CA ARG A 260 -2.11 3.09 -12.74
C ARG A 260 -1.14 1.93 -12.71
N HIS A 261 -1.46 0.90 -11.95
CA HIS A 261 -0.54 -0.20 -11.73
C HIS A 261 -1.24 -1.55 -11.66
N GLY A 262 -0.47 -2.61 -11.89
CA GLY A 262 -0.96 -3.98 -11.81
C GLY A 262 0.16 -4.99 -11.95
N VAL A 263 -0.09 -6.19 -11.42
CA VAL A 263 0.83 -7.32 -11.48
C VAL A 263 0.05 -8.55 -11.88
N ASN A 264 0.49 -9.20 -12.95
CA ASN A 264 -0.12 -10.44 -13.43
C ASN A 264 0.08 -11.59 -12.44
N ARG A 265 -0.58 -12.71 -12.73
CA ARG A 265 -0.37 -13.99 -12.03
C ARG A 265 1.09 -14.41 -12.15
N VAL A 266 1.64 -14.98 -11.08
CA VAL A 266 3.02 -15.47 -10.99
C VAL A 266 3.04 -16.99 -10.92
N ASN A 267 4.15 -17.62 -11.32
CA ASN A 267 4.44 -19.02 -11.00
C ASN A 267 5.12 -19.08 -9.63
N GLY A 268 4.71 -19.99 -8.75
CA GLY A 268 5.15 -20.05 -7.35
C GLY A 268 4.25 -19.29 -6.36
N ASP A 269 4.78 -19.10 -5.15
CA ASP A 269 4.09 -18.53 -3.99
C ASP A 269 4.58 -17.11 -3.68
N ARG A 270 3.72 -16.12 -3.94
CA ARG A 270 3.97 -14.70 -3.70
C ARG A 270 3.08 -14.15 -2.60
N VAL A 271 3.68 -13.38 -1.71
CA VAL A 271 2.96 -12.54 -0.74
C VAL A 271 3.30 -11.08 -1.03
N SER A 272 2.27 -10.27 -1.28
CA SER A 272 2.42 -8.82 -1.33
C SER A 272 1.92 -8.18 -0.04
N TRP A 273 2.73 -7.29 0.52
CA TRP A 273 2.37 -6.44 1.65
C TRP A 273 2.25 -5.01 1.15
N VAL A 274 1.09 -4.39 1.39
CA VAL A 274 0.80 -3.03 0.93
C VAL A 274 0.39 -2.17 2.10
N TRP A 275 1.23 -1.21 2.42
CA TRP A 275 1.01 -0.23 3.47
C TRP A 275 0.46 1.04 2.85
N TYR A 276 -0.72 1.47 3.30
CA TYR A 276 -1.40 2.63 2.74
C TYR A 276 -2.21 3.38 3.79
N MET A 277 -2.74 4.53 3.39
CA MET A 277 -3.50 5.43 4.26
C MET A 277 -4.92 5.64 3.77
N ARG A 278 -5.78 6.12 4.67
CA ARG A 278 -7.16 6.47 4.38
C ARG A 278 -7.44 7.91 4.81
N ASP A 279 -7.82 8.75 3.85
CA ASP A 279 -7.99 10.20 4.04
C ASP A 279 -9.12 10.55 5.00
N ASP A 280 -10.15 9.71 5.08
CA ASP A 280 -11.23 9.86 6.05
C ASP A 280 -10.75 9.76 7.52
N VAL A 281 -9.76 8.92 7.81
CA VAL A 281 -9.14 8.83 9.15
C VAL A 281 -8.40 10.13 9.49
N HIS A 282 -7.65 10.70 8.55
CA HIS A 282 -6.95 11.97 8.77
C HIS A 282 -7.94 13.13 8.99
N LYS A 283 -9.01 13.17 8.19
CA LYS A 283 -10.10 14.16 8.37
C LYS A 283 -10.78 14.02 9.71
N PHE A 284 -11.03 12.79 10.15
CA PHE A 284 -11.72 12.52 11.40
C PHE A 284 -11.00 13.14 12.62
N VAL A 285 -9.67 13.07 12.64
CA VAL A 285 -8.84 13.66 13.71
C VAL A 285 -8.32 15.06 13.36
N ASN A 286 -8.86 15.69 12.31
CA ASN A 286 -8.52 17.04 11.86
C ASN A 286 -7.02 17.27 11.59
N VAL A 287 -6.32 16.25 11.10
CA VAL A 287 -4.89 16.36 10.76
C VAL A 287 -4.73 16.82 9.31
N PRO A 288 -3.94 17.87 9.04
CA PRO A 288 -3.64 18.30 7.68
C PRO A 288 -3.00 17.17 6.86
N ARG A 289 -3.37 17.08 5.58
CA ARG A 289 -2.79 16.12 4.64
C ARG A 289 -1.32 16.45 4.40
N GLY A 290 -0.47 15.43 4.32
CA GLY A 290 0.89 15.60 3.79
C GLY A 290 0.88 16.22 2.38
N ASP A 291 1.89 17.04 2.07
CA ASP A 291 2.11 17.59 0.72
C ASP A 291 2.71 16.51 -0.20
N TYR A 292 2.99 16.79 -1.47
CA TYR A 292 3.70 15.86 -2.36
C TYR A 292 5.14 15.62 -1.91
N SER A 293 5.64 14.40 -2.17
CA SER A 293 7.08 14.13 -2.07
C SER A 293 7.85 14.91 -3.13
N LYS A 294 8.95 15.54 -2.70
CA LYS A 294 9.85 16.34 -3.53
C LYS A 294 11.25 15.82 -3.33
N TYR A 295 12.03 15.79 -4.39
CA TYR A 295 13.46 15.57 -4.26
C TYR A 295 14.07 16.76 -3.53
N LYS A 296 14.48 16.55 -2.27
CA LYS A 296 15.27 17.51 -1.52
C LYS A 296 16.73 17.07 -1.68
N SER A 297 17.58 17.93 -2.20
CA SER A 297 19.05 17.71 -2.31
C SER A 297 19.76 17.53 -0.96
N ILE A 298 19.03 17.49 0.16
CA ILE A 298 19.53 17.49 1.54
C ILE A 298 20.41 16.27 1.86
N ILE A 299 20.34 15.18 1.10
CA ILE A 299 21.22 14.01 1.32
C ILE A 299 22.64 14.22 0.75
N ALA A 300 22.85 15.14 -0.20
CA ALA A 300 24.21 15.44 -0.67
C ALA A 300 25.02 16.22 0.39
N ASP A 301 24.39 17.12 1.14
CA ASP A 301 25.09 17.98 2.09
C ASP A 301 25.33 17.32 3.47
N ALA A 302 24.64 16.22 3.79
CA ALA A 302 24.79 15.53 5.08
C ALA A 302 25.90 14.46 5.09
N PHE A 303 26.43 14.08 3.92
CA PHE A 303 27.54 13.12 3.78
C PHE A 303 28.82 13.74 3.21
N CYS A 304 28.82 15.04 2.91
CA CYS A 304 30.03 15.81 2.64
C CYS A 304 30.51 16.52 3.92
N CYS A 305 30.88 15.73 4.93
CA CYS A 305 31.87 16.18 5.90
C CYS A 305 33.20 15.54 5.51
N SER A 306 34.14 16.43 5.18
CA SER A 306 35.57 16.19 4.93
C SER A 306 36.25 15.30 5.96
#